data_AF-A0A7Y8L814-F1
#
_entry.id   AF-A0A7Y8L814-F1
#
_cell.length_a   1.000
_cell.length_b   1.000
_cell.length_c   1.000
_cell.angle_alpha   90.00
_cell.angle_beta   90.00
_cell.angle_gamma   90.00
#
_symmetry.space_group_name_H-M   'P 1'
#
loop_
_entity.id
_entity.type
_entity.pdbx_description
1 polymer ?
#
loop_
_entity_poly.entity_id
_entity_poly.type
_entity_poly.pdbx_seq_one_letter_code
_entity_poly.pdbx_strand_id
1 'polypeptide(L)'
;MNNMTLAQSYLRKASDRLDILSLLLNKGAYSHVIREAQEIVELALKGMLRSAGIQTPKFHDVGGILLEHRDKYPEDVASQIERSAEISKRLRKERGLSFCGDIDFIPTEEYRLEDA
;
A
#
# COMPACT_ATOMS: atom_id res chain seq x y z
N MET A 1 -13.92 17.19 10.20
CA MET A 1 -12.54 16.71 9.97
C MET A 1 -12.04 17.25 8.64
N ASN A 2 -10.86 17.86 8.59
CA ASN A 2 -10.28 18.35 7.34
C ASN A 2 -9.50 17.23 6.62
N ASN A 3 -9.30 17.35 5.30
CA ASN A 3 -8.60 16.34 4.49
C ASN A 3 -7.15 16.10 4.97
N MET A 4 -6.47 17.13 5.50
CA MET A 4 -5.08 17.02 5.98
C MET A 4 -4.96 16.16 7.23
N THR A 5 -5.86 16.29 8.20
CA THR A 5 -5.87 15.44 9.41
C THR A 5 -6.10 13.98 9.02
N LEU A 6 -6.94 13.70 8.03
CA LEU A 6 -7.15 12.34 7.55
C LEU A 6 -5.94 11.80 6.78
N ALA A 7 -5.30 12.63 5.96
CA ALA A 7 -4.05 12.29 5.28
C ALA A 7 -2.94 11.91 6.28
N GLN A 8 -2.76 12.73 7.33
CA GLN A 8 -1.82 12.47 8.43
C GLN A 8 -2.17 11.18 9.18
N SER A 9 -3.46 10.91 9.41
CA SER A 9 -3.90 9.67 10.03
C SER A 9 -3.56 8.44 9.20
N TYR A 10 -3.70 8.51 7.86
CA TYR A 10 -3.31 7.41 6.98
C TYR A 10 -1.80 7.20 6.96
N LEU A 11 -1.03 8.29 6.86
CA LEU A 11 0.43 8.22 6.91
C LEU A 11 0.91 7.62 8.23
N ARG A 12 0.32 8.03 9.37
CA ARG A 12 0.67 7.47 10.67
C ARG A 12 0.45 5.95 10.72
N LYS A 13 -0.70 5.47 10.22
CA LYS A 13 -0.99 4.03 10.14
C LYS A 13 -0.01 3.30 9.23
N ALA A 14 0.36 3.89 8.10
CA ALA A 14 1.35 3.32 7.19
C ALA A 14 2.74 3.22 7.87
N SER A 15 3.16 4.25 8.61
CA SER A 15 4.41 4.25 9.37
C SER A 15 4.41 3.19 10.47
N ASP A 16 3.36 3.12 11.30
CA ASP A 16 3.29 2.12 12.39
C ASP A 16 3.35 0.67 11.84
N ARG A 17 2.82 0.43 10.63
CA ARG A 17 2.90 -0.88 9.94
C ARG A 17 4.28 -1.13 9.32
N LEU A 18 4.93 -0.09 8.82
CA LEU A 18 6.28 -0.20 8.27
C LEU A 18 7.28 -0.66 9.33
N ASP A 19 7.13 -0.15 10.57
CA ASP A 19 7.99 -0.51 11.70
C ASP A 19 7.99 -2.01 12.04
N ILE A 20 6.91 -2.72 11.72
CA ILE A 20 6.77 -4.16 12.02
C ILE A 20 7.21 -5.08 10.87
N LEU A 21 7.45 -4.57 9.65
CA LEU A 21 7.77 -5.40 8.49
C LEU A 21 9.02 -6.25 8.73
N SER A 22 10.09 -5.65 9.27
CA SER A 22 11.34 -6.35 9.56
C SER A 22 11.14 -7.48 10.59
N LEU A 23 10.24 -7.29 11.56
CA LEU A 23 9.90 -8.32 12.54
C LEU A 23 9.16 -9.49 11.89
N LEU A 24 8.20 -9.21 11.02
CA LEU A 24 7.46 -10.24 10.29
C LEU A 24 8.38 -11.03 9.35
N LEU A 25 9.27 -10.33 8.66
CA LEU A 25 10.28 -10.93 7.79
C LEU A 25 11.20 -11.88 8.57
N ASN A 26 11.72 -11.44 9.71
CA ASN A 26 12.58 -12.27 10.58
C ASN A 26 11.86 -13.50 11.14
N LYS A 27 10.53 -13.46 11.27
CA LYS A 27 9.71 -14.59 11.70
C LYS A 27 9.38 -15.57 10.56
N GLY A 28 9.78 -15.27 9.32
CA GLY A 28 9.36 -16.02 8.14
C GLY A 28 7.88 -15.86 7.80
N ALA A 29 7.21 -14.81 8.29
CA ALA A 29 5.80 -14.57 8.08
C ALA A 29 5.55 -13.83 6.75
N TYR A 30 5.95 -14.45 5.63
CA TYR A 30 6.03 -13.79 4.32
C TYR A 30 4.67 -13.29 3.80
N SER A 31 3.60 -14.09 3.95
CA SER A 31 2.24 -13.65 3.61
C SER A 31 1.80 -12.40 4.40
N HIS A 32 2.23 -12.29 5.66
CA HIS A 32 1.98 -11.10 6.48
C HIS A 32 2.80 -9.91 5.99
N VAL A 33 4.07 -10.09 5.62
CA VAL A 33 4.90 -9.01 5.03
C VAL A 33 4.22 -8.44 3.79
N ILE A 34 3.77 -9.30 2.88
CA ILE A 34 3.09 -8.89 1.64
C ILE A 34 1.77 -8.18 1.95
N ARG A 35 0.98 -8.70 2.90
CA ARG A 35 -0.28 -8.08 3.31
C ARG A 35 -0.07 -6.69 3.90
N GLU A 36 0.92 -6.54 4.78
CA GLU A 36 1.27 -5.28 5.42
C GLU A 36 1.84 -4.28 4.41
N ALA A 37 2.74 -4.71 3.53
CA ALA A 37 3.29 -3.89 2.44
C ALA A 37 2.17 -3.33 1.54
N GLN A 38 1.18 -4.17 1.20
CA GLN A 38 0.01 -3.73 0.44
C GLN A 38 -0.77 -2.63 1.17
N GLU A 39 -1.06 -2.80 2.47
CA GLU A 39 -1.79 -1.79 3.24
C GLU A 39 -1.00 -0.50 3.44
N ILE A 40 0.32 -0.59 3.66
CA ILE A 40 1.22 0.55 3.77
C ILE A 40 1.13 1.40 2.50
N VAL A 41 1.30 0.77 1.33
CA VAL A 41 1.23 1.46 0.03
C VAL A 41 -0.16 2.05 -0.19
N GLU A 42 -1.23 1.29 0.04
CA GLU A 42 -2.61 1.80 -0.11
C GLU A 42 -2.86 3.03 0.76
N LEU A 43 -2.47 2.99 2.04
CA LEU A 43 -2.66 4.08 2.98
C LEU A 43 -1.81 5.31 2.61
N ALA A 44 -0.55 5.10 2.24
CA ALA A 44 0.33 6.19 1.81
C ALA A 44 -0.24 6.92 0.58
N LEU A 45 -0.64 6.17 -0.45
CA LEU A 45 -1.21 6.73 -1.68
C LEU A 45 -2.56 7.43 -1.44
N LYS A 46 -3.43 6.84 -0.61
CA LYS A 46 -4.66 7.52 -0.18
C LYS A 46 -4.36 8.78 0.62
N GLY A 47 -3.32 8.77 1.44
CA GLY A 47 -2.84 9.94 2.18
C GLY A 47 -2.42 11.07 1.23
N MET A 48 -1.63 10.75 0.20
CA MET A 48 -1.21 11.71 -0.83
C MET A 48 -2.40 12.35 -1.55
N LEU A 49 -3.38 11.55 -1.99
CA LEU A 49 -4.60 12.07 -2.62
C LEU A 49 -5.34 13.02 -1.68
N ARG A 50 -5.51 12.64 -0.41
CA ARG A 50 -6.15 13.51 0.60
C ARG A 50 -5.38 14.81 0.81
N SER A 51 -4.05 14.78 0.86
CA SER A 51 -3.25 16.00 1.01
C SER A 51 -3.37 16.94 -0.20
N ALA A 52 -3.58 16.38 -1.40
CA ALA A 52 -3.85 17.14 -2.62
C ALA A 52 -5.33 17.57 -2.76
N GLY A 53 -6.15 17.41 -1.71
CA GLY A 53 -7.57 17.75 -1.70
C GLY A 53 -8.47 16.82 -2.51
N ILE A 54 -7.96 15.67 -2.95
CA ILE A 54 -8.69 14.68 -3.74
C ILE A 54 -9.40 13.69 -2.80
N GLN A 55 -10.69 13.44 -3.07
CA GLN A 55 -11.43 12.44 -2.32
C GLN A 55 -10.98 11.04 -2.72
N THR A 56 -10.68 10.20 -1.73
CA THR A 56 -10.26 8.82 -1.98
C THR A 56 -11.48 7.91 -2.14
N PRO A 57 -11.44 6.96 -3.09
CA PRO A 57 -12.49 5.97 -3.26
C PRO A 57 -12.46 4.91 -2.15
N LYS A 58 -13.46 4.02 -2.16
CA LYS A 58 -13.55 2.87 -1.25
C LYS A 58 -12.71 1.66 -1.70
N PHE A 59 -12.31 1.58 -2.97
CA PHE A 59 -11.46 0.50 -3.48
C PHE A 59 -9.99 0.66 -3.07
N HIS A 60 -9.18 -0.38 -3.34
CA HIS A 60 -7.86 -0.58 -2.72
C HIS A 60 -6.65 -0.18 -3.57
N ASP A 61 -6.79 -0.14 -4.90
CA ASP A 61 -5.75 0.36 -5.81
C ASP A 61 -6.13 1.77 -6.27
N VAL A 62 -5.35 2.77 -5.86
CA VAL A 62 -5.57 4.19 -6.21
C VAL A 62 -4.45 4.75 -7.09
N GLY A 63 -3.57 3.90 -7.62
CA GLY A 63 -2.41 4.32 -8.41
C GLY A 63 -2.79 5.11 -9.66
N GLY A 64 -3.85 4.68 -10.36
CA GLY A 64 -4.38 5.40 -11.53
C GLY A 64 -4.83 6.83 -11.21
N ILE A 65 -5.47 7.04 -10.05
CA ILE A 65 -5.92 8.37 -9.63
C ILE A 65 -4.74 9.28 -9.32
N LEU A 66 -3.65 8.74 -8.75
CA LEU A 66 -2.43 9.51 -8.55
C LEU A 66 -1.79 9.93 -9.88
N LEU A 67 -1.76 9.04 -10.88
CA LEU A 67 -1.26 9.35 -12.21
C LEU A 67 -2.04 10.47 -12.88
N GLU A 68 -3.37 10.44 -12.79
CA GLU A 68 -4.27 11.48 -13.33
C GLU A 68 -4.05 12.86 -12.69
N HIS A 69 -3.52 12.91 -11.47
CA HIS A 69 -3.32 14.12 -10.68
C HIS A 69 -1.86 14.38 -10.32
N ARG A 70 -0.91 13.83 -11.10
CA ARG A 70 0.53 13.94 -10.82
C ARG A 70 1.02 15.39 -10.76
N ASP A 71 0.35 16.27 -11.49
CA ASP A 71 0.62 17.71 -11.60
C ASP A 71 0.35 18.48 -10.30
N LYS A 72 -0.37 17.88 -9.35
CA LYS A 72 -0.62 18.46 -8.03
C LYS A 72 0.52 18.26 -7.03
N TYR A 73 1.55 17.51 -7.40
CA TYR A 73 2.68 17.20 -6.53
C TYR A 73 3.95 17.90 -7.01
N PRO A 74 4.88 18.23 -6.10
CA PRO A 74 6.23 18.66 -6.45
C PRO A 74 6.93 17.66 -7.39
N GLU A 75 7.81 18.13 -8.27
CA GLU A 75 8.43 17.34 -9.33
C GLU A 75 9.18 16.09 -8.82
N ASP A 76 9.86 16.22 -7.67
CA ASP A 76 10.55 15.11 -7.02
C ASP A 76 9.58 13.99 -6.61
N VAL A 77 8.39 14.34 -6.12
CA VAL A 77 7.33 13.38 -5.81
C VAL A 77 6.64 12.87 -7.07
N ALA A 78 6.33 13.76 -8.01
CA ALA A 78 5.63 13.44 -9.25
C ALA A 78 6.42 12.41 -10.09
N SER A 79 7.75 12.50 -10.09
CA SER A 79 8.65 11.55 -10.76
C SER A 79 8.54 10.11 -10.24
N GLN A 80 8.04 9.91 -9.00
CA GLN A 80 7.90 8.60 -8.38
C GLN A 80 6.49 8.01 -8.51
N ILE A 81 5.52 8.79 -8.99
CA ILE A 81 4.10 8.40 -9.02
C ILE A 81 3.87 7.19 -9.93
N GLU A 82 4.53 7.13 -11.07
CA GLU A 82 4.39 6.00 -12.00
C GLU A 82 4.82 4.67 -11.36
N ARG A 83 6.03 4.64 -10.79
CA ARG A 83 6.52 3.48 -10.03
C ARG A 83 5.60 3.13 -8.87
N SER A 84 5.07 4.14 -8.17
CA SER A 84 4.17 3.94 -7.03
C SER A 84 2.84 3.30 -7.45
N ALA A 85 2.29 3.72 -8.60
CA ALA A 85 1.08 3.14 -9.18
C ALA A 85 1.29 1.68 -9.62
N GLU A 86 2.44 1.37 -10.23
CA GLU A 86 2.82 0.00 -10.59
C GLU A 86 2.90 -0.92 -9.36
N ILE A 87 3.56 -0.46 -8.30
CA ILE A 87 3.68 -1.20 -7.03
C ILE A 87 2.29 -1.42 -6.41
N SER A 88 1.46 -0.38 -6.35
CA SER A 88 0.10 -0.47 -5.81
C SER A 88 -0.74 -1.52 -6.55
N LYS A 89 -0.69 -1.49 -7.89
CA LYS A 89 -1.40 -2.44 -8.76
C LYS A 89 -0.91 -3.88 -8.56
N ARG A 90 0.40 -4.09 -8.42
CA ARG A 90 0.99 -5.40 -8.12
C ARG A 90 0.51 -5.91 -6.76
N LEU A 91 0.70 -5.14 -5.70
CA LEU A 91 0.34 -5.54 -4.34
C LEU A 91 -1.18 -5.75 -4.16
N ARG A 92 -2.02 -4.99 -4.87
CA ARG A 92 -3.48 -5.20 -4.84
C ARG A 92 -3.91 -6.57 -5.37
N LYS A 93 -3.12 -7.22 -6.23
CA LYS A 93 -3.39 -8.59 -6.67
C LYS A 93 -3.17 -9.58 -5.52
N GLU A 94 -2.10 -9.37 -4.76
CA GLU A 94 -1.74 -10.21 -3.61
C GLU A 94 -2.66 -10.02 -2.40
N ARG A 95 -3.30 -8.85 -2.27
CA ARG A 95 -4.12 -8.46 -1.10
C ARG A 95 -5.04 -9.55 -0.56
N GLY A 96 -5.79 -10.20 -1.46
CA GLY A 96 -6.77 -11.21 -1.09
C GLY A 96 -6.10 -12.54 -0.77
N LEU A 97 -5.18 -12.96 -1.65
CA LEU A 97 -4.49 -14.23 -1.57
C LEU A 97 -3.59 -14.30 -0.34
N SER A 98 -2.84 -13.25 -0.03
CA SER A 98 -1.97 -13.20 1.16
C SER A 98 -2.70 -13.15 2.50
N PHE A 99 -4.01 -12.86 2.48
CA PHE A 99 -4.83 -12.80 3.69
C PHE A 99 -5.71 -14.02 3.87
N CYS A 100 -6.50 -14.38 2.85
CA CYS A 100 -7.48 -15.47 2.92
C CYS A 100 -6.95 -16.80 2.38
N GLY A 101 -5.94 -16.76 1.50
CA GLY A 101 -5.60 -17.92 0.66
C GLY A 101 -6.68 -18.23 -0.37
N ASP A 102 -6.60 -19.44 -0.89
CA ASP A 102 -7.59 -20.10 -1.74
C ASP A 102 -7.63 -21.60 -1.41
N ILE A 103 -8.55 -22.37 -2.00
CA ILE A 103 -8.72 -23.82 -1.74
C ILE A 103 -7.40 -24.58 -1.90
N ASP A 104 -6.60 -24.20 -2.90
CA ASP A 104 -5.33 -24.83 -3.22
C ASP A 104 -4.12 -23.92 -2.91
N PHE A 105 -4.31 -22.90 -2.06
CA PHE A 105 -3.25 -21.96 -1.72
C PHE A 105 -3.31 -21.56 -0.24
N ILE A 106 -2.39 -22.09 0.56
CA ILE A 106 -2.27 -21.77 1.98
C ILE A 106 -1.19 -20.68 2.14
N PRO A 107 -1.53 -19.43 2.51
CA PRO A 107 -0.59 -18.31 2.44
C PRO A 107 0.66 -18.49 3.31
N THR A 108 0.52 -19.16 4.45
CA THR A 108 1.63 -19.43 5.37
C THR A 108 2.59 -20.53 4.88
N GLU A 109 2.21 -21.28 3.84
CA GLU A 109 3.00 -22.39 3.28
C GLU A 109 3.59 -22.04 1.92
N GLU A 110 2.87 -21.24 1.12
CA GLU A 110 3.21 -20.98 -0.29
C GLU A 110 4.10 -19.75 -0.51
N TYR A 111 3.88 -18.66 0.25
CA TYR A 111 4.72 -17.46 0.10
C TYR A 111 6.14 -17.68 0.64
N ARG A 112 7.13 -17.15 -0.07
CA ARG A 112 8.57 -17.30 0.25
C ARG A 112 9.22 -15.95 0.50
N LEU A 113 10.48 -16.00 0.95
CA LEU A 113 11.30 -14.81 1.19
C LEU A 113 11.43 -13.92 -0.05
N GLU A 114 11.43 -14.51 -1.25
CA GLU A 114 11.55 -13.80 -2.52
C GLU A 114 10.29 -13.00 -2.90
N ASP A 115 9.14 -13.32 -2.29
CA ASP A 115 7.90 -12.58 -2.46
C ASP A 115 7.77 -11.39 -1.48
N ALA A 116 8.56 -11.39 -0.40
CA ALA A 116 8.48 -10.50 0.75
C ALA A 116 9.57 -9.40 0.74
#